data_AF-A0A0F9TDH3-F1
#
_entry.id   AF-A0A0F9TDH3-F1
#
_cell.length_a   1.000
_cell.length_b   1.000
_cell.length_c   1.000
_cell.angle_alpha   90.00
_cell.angle_beta   90.00
_cell.angle_gamma   90.00
#
_symmetry.space_group_name_H-M   'P 1'
#
loop_
_entity.id
_entity.type
_entity.pdbx_description
1 polymer ?
#
loop_
_entity_poly.entity_id
_entity_poly.type
_entity_poly.pdbx_seq_one_letter_code
_entity_poly.pdbx_strand_id
1 'polypeptide(L)'
;MIVIFCDNIDDFILFLEKRIMDEIFYEFKEIKNQEDLLNEGYGEIVLHFLAKVSDTLILYETKQNLTKTQNSAKDEELVITLKKIFNGVDPSLKLIKGKIREIFLSYSS
;
A
#
# COMPACT_ATOMS: atom_id res chain seq x y z
N MET A 1 14.75 -9.26 6.95
CA MET A 1 13.59 -8.36 6.82
C MET A 1 12.40 -9.03 7.48
N ILE A 2 11.72 -8.32 8.37
CA ILE A 2 10.45 -8.75 8.97
C ILE A 2 9.32 -8.07 8.21
N VAL A 3 8.22 -8.78 7.96
CA VAL A 3 6.99 -8.18 7.44
C VAL A 3 5.99 -8.08 8.57
N ILE A 4 5.45 -6.88 8.80
CA ILE A 4 4.39 -6.62 9.77
C ILE A 4 3.14 -6.23 8.97
N PHE A 5 2.05 -6.98 9.19
CA PHE A 5 0.76 -6.67 8.61
C PHE A 5 -0.04 -5.79 9.58
N CYS A 6 -0.46 -4.62 9.12
CA CYS A 6 -1.35 -3.73 9.84
C CYS A 6 -2.80 -4.02 9.43
N ASP A 7 -3.68 -4.17 10.41
CA ASP A 7 -5.08 -4.54 10.21
C ASP A 7 -5.85 -3.48 9.41
N ASN A 8 -5.46 -2.21 9.52
CA ASN A 8 -6.10 -1.10 8.83
C ASN A 8 -5.10 0.03 8.51
N ILE A 9 -5.58 1.06 7.82
CA ILE A 9 -4.76 2.21 7.39
C ILE A 9 -4.34 3.10 8.57
N ASP A 10 -5.14 3.17 9.64
CA ASP A 10 -4.82 4.00 10.80
C ASP A 10 -3.62 3.41 11.55
N ASP A 11 -3.61 2.10 11.79
CA ASP A 11 -2.46 1.38 12.35
C ASP A 11 -1.23 1.50 11.45
N PHE A 12 -1.42 1.42 10.14
CA PHE A 12 -0.35 1.62 9.18
C PHE A 12 0.28 3.02 9.27
N ILE A 13 -0.56 4.06 9.43
CA ILE A 13 -0.12 5.45 9.58
C ILE A 13 0.68 5.65 10.87
N LEU A 14 0.27 5.02 11.98
CA LEU A 14 0.98 5.12 13.26
C LEU A 14 2.46 4.68 13.16
N PHE A 15 2.78 3.75 12.25
CA PHE A 15 4.15 3.27 12.08
C PHE A 15 5.00 4.11 11.11
N LEU A 16 4.43 5.10 10.42
CA LEU A 16 5.15 5.93 9.43
C LEU A 16 6.29 6.74 10.04
N GLU A 17 6.28 6.99 11.35
CA GLU A 17 7.41 7.63 12.05
C GLU A 17 8.72 6.81 11.96
N LYS A 18 8.61 5.49 11.75
CA LYS A 18 9.75 4.55 11.69
C LYS A 18 10.30 4.37 10.28
N ARG A 19 9.69 5.05 9.30
CA ARG A 19 10.06 4.92 7.89
C ARG A 19 11.50 5.35 7.66
N ILE A 20 12.16 4.71 6.71
CA ILE A 20 13.52 5.11 6.26
C ILE A 20 13.51 5.85 4.93
N MET A 21 12.34 5.97 4.32
CA MET A 21 12.12 6.58 3.01
C MET A 21 10.74 7.22 2.97
N ASP A 22 10.56 8.24 2.14
CA ASP A 22 9.30 8.98 2.02
C ASP A 22 8.32 8.30 1.07
N GLU A 23 8.75 7.25 0.38
CA GLU A 23 7.92 6.50 -0.55
C GLU A 23 7.03 5.48 0.17
N ILE A 24 5.72 5.63 -0.02
CA ILE A 24 4.72 4.60 0.25
C ILE A 24 4.38 3.94 -1.07
N PHE A 25 4.57 2.64 -1.15
CA PHE A 25 4.31 1.88 -2.36
C PHE A 25 2.89 1.35 -2.35
N TYR A 26 2.32 1.17 -3.54
CA TYR A 26 1.03 0.52 -3.69
C TYR A 26 0.95 -0.39 -4.91
N GLU A 27 0.19 -1.48 -4.75
CA GLU A 27 -0.22 -2.35 -5.85
C GLU A 27 -1.72 -2.67 -5.77
N PHE A 28 -2.37 -2.74 -6.92
CA PHE A 28 -3.73 -3.29 -7.01
C PHE A 28 -3.63 -4.81 -7.21
N LYS A 29 -4.27 -5.58 -6.34
CA LYS A 29 -4.50 -7.02 -6.49
C LYS A 29 -5.92 -7.26 -6.96
N GLU A 30 -6.06 -8.03 -8.02
CA GLU A 30 -7.36 -8.55 -8.43
C GLU A 30 -7.64 -9.82 -7.62
N ILE A 31 -8.74 -9.82 -6.87
CA ILE A 31 -9.23 -11.05 -6.26
C ILE A 31 -10.03 -11.79 -7.33
N LYS A 32 -9.43 -12.82 -7.93
CA LYS A 32 -10.16 -13.75 -8.80
C LYS A 32 -10.86 -14.78 -7.92
N ASN A 33 -12.06 -14.49 -7.43
CA ASN A 33 -12.92 -15.55 -6.94
C ASN A 33 -13.38 -16.37 -8.15
N GLN A 34 -13.12 -17.68 -8.15
CA GLN A 34 -13.48 -18.60 -9.23
C GLN A 34 -15.00 -18.75 -9.43
N GLU A 35 -15.82 -18.23 -8.52
CA GLU A 35 -17.29 -18.41 -8.55
C GLU A 35 -18.09 -17.19 -9.05
N ASP A 36 -17.50 -15.99 -9.15
CA ASP A 36 -18.25 -14.80 -9.54
C ASP A 36 -18.03 -14.42 -11.01
N LEU A 37 -18.77 -15.11 -11.88
CA LEU A 37 -19.11 -14.67 -13.24
C LEU A 37 -20.12 -13.49 -13.26
N LEU A 38 -20.38 -12.86 -12.12
CA LEU A 38 -21.35 -11.78 -11.93
C LEU A 38 -20.65 -10.47 -11.55
N ASN A 39 -20.08 -9.81 -12.56
CA ASN A 39 -19.92 -8.36 -12.73
C ASN A 39 -19.34 -7.42 -11.65
N GLU A 40 -18.96 -7.86 -10.45
CA GLU A 40 -18.28 -6.99 -9.48
C GLU A 40 -16.94 -7.61 -9.11
N GLY A 41 -15.88 -7.21 -9.80
CA GLY A 41 -14.53 -7.64 -9.45
C GLY A 41 -14.19 -7.08 -8.06
N TYR A 42 -13.82 -7.89 -7.08
CA TYR A 42 -13.29 -7.37 -5.83
C TYR A 42 -11.81 -7.01 -6.06
N GLY A 43 -11.46 -5.75 -5.87
CA GLY A 43 -10.07 -5.28 -5.94
C GLY A 43 -9.53 -5.09 -4.53
N GLU A 44 -8.26 -5.38 -4.30
CA GLU A 44 -7.54 -4.95 -3.10
C GLU A 44 -6.49 -3.93 -3.52
N ILE A 45 -6.31 -2.87 -2.75
CA ILE A 45 -5.08 -2.09 -2.79
C ILE A 45 -4.21 -2.51 -1.61
N VAL A 46 -2.99 -2.91 -1.92
CA VAL A 46 -1.96 -3.22 -0.93
C VAL A 46 -1.05 -2.01 -0.84
N LEU A 47 -0.76 -1.58 0.37
CA LEU A 47 0.14 -0.47 0.68
C LEU A 47 1.32 -0.97 1.47
N HIS A 48 2.49 -0.39 1.22
CA HIS A 48 3.72 -0.85 1.84
C HIS A 48 4.70 0.32 2.08
N PHE A 49 5.45 0.29 3.19
CA PHE A 49 6.63 1.14 3.37
C PHE A 49 7.74 0.43 4.14
N LEU A 50 8.99 0.86 3.90
CA LEU A 50 10.15 0.35 4.61
C LEU A 50 10.46 1.17 5.86
N ALA A 51 10.76 0.46 6.93
CA ALA A 51 11.15 0.99 8.21
C ALA A 51 12.42 0.32 8.72
N LYS A 52 13.09 0.96 9.67
CA LYS A 52 14.22 0.39 10.39
C LYS A 52 14.00 0.56 11.89
N VAL A 53 13.93 -0.56 12.60
CA VAL A 53 13.83 -0.60 14.05
C VAL A 53 15.10 -1.26 14.58
N SER A 54 15.91 -0.50 15.30
CA SER A 54 17.28 -0.88 15.64
C SER A 54 18.06 -1.24 14.36
N ASP A 55 18.66 -2.43 14.26
CA ASP A 55 19.35 -2.90 13.06
C ASP A 55 18.49 -3.79 12.14
N THR A 56 17.19 -3.86 12.41
CA THR A 56 16.28 -4.70 11.63
C THR A 56 15.46 -3.87 10.65
N LEU A 57 15.56 -4.24 9.37
CA LEU A 57 14.67 -3.72 8.34
C LEU A 57 13.29 -4.39 8.45
N ILE A 58 12.25 -3.57 8.54
CA ILE A 58 10.87 -3.97 8.68
C ILE A 58 10.07 -3.44 7.49
N LEU A 59 9.25 -4.29 6.92
CA LEU A 59 8.26 -3.94 5.92
C LEU A 59 6.89 -3.89 6.58
N TYR A 60 6.27 -2.72 6.65
CA TYR A 60 4.88 -2.60 7.05
C TYR A 60 3.99 -2.75 5.81
N GLU A 61 2.95 -3.56 5.91
CA GLU A 61 1.98 -3.80 4.85
C GLU A 61 0.56 -3.62 5.40
N THR A 62 -0.33 -2.95 4.66
CA THR A 62 -1.77 -3.00 4.92
C THR A 62 -2.53 -3.26 3.62
N LYS A 63 -3.72 -3.84 3.74
CA LYS A 63 -4.61 -4.11 2.61
C LYS A 63 -5.92 -3.38 2.82
N GLN A 64 -6.42 -2.75 1.77
CA GLN A 64 -7.71 -2.09 1.78
C GLN A 64 -8.57 -2.72 0.68
N ASN A 65 -9.73 -3.23 1.08
CA ASN A 65 -10.71 -3.80 0.17
C ASN A 65 -11.37 -2.68 -0.64
N LEU A 66 -11.44 -2.87 -1.95
CA LEU A 66 -12.09 -1.98 -2.90
C LEU A 66 -13.28 -2.72 -3.51
N THR A 67 -14.47 -2.20 -3.28
CA THR A 67 -15.65 -2.58 -4.06
C THR A 67 -15.49 -2.00 -5.47
N LYS A 68 -14.98 -2.81 -6.41
CA LYS A 68 -14.71 -2.42 -7.79
C LYS A 68 -15.99 -2.62 -8.61
N THR A 69 -16.72 -1.53 -8.86
CA THR A 69 -17.71 -1.51 -9.93
C THR A 69 -16.99 -1.17 -11.24
N GLN A 70 -16.39 -2.16 -11.91
CA GLN A 70 -15.82 -2.22 -13.28
C GLN A 70 -15.14 -0.99 -13.97
N ASN A 71 -15.00 0.17 -13.32
CA ASN A 71 -14.52 1.41 -13.92
C ASN A 71 -13.12 1.75 -13.41
N SER A 72 -12.18 1.87 -14.34
CA SER A 72 -10.82 2.40 -14.12
C SER A 72 -10.80 3.79 -13.47
N ALA A 73 -11.88 4.57 -13.61
CA ALA A 73 -12.05 5.86 -12.96
C ALA A 73 -12.02 5.80 -11.43
N LYS A 74 -12.44 4.67 -10.81
CA LYS A 74 -12.40 4.50 -9.35
C LYS A 74 -10.98 4.26 -8.82
N ASP A 75 -10.12 3.60 -9.58
CA ASP A 75 -8.72 3.36 -9.18
C ASP A 75 -7.97 4.71 -9.02
N GLU A 76 -8.21 5.66 -9.93
CA GLU A 76 -7.65 7.01 -9.83
C GLU A 76 -8.21 7.79 -8.63
N GLU A 77 -9.52 7.72 -8.39
CA GLU A 77 -10.17 8.38 -7.26
C GLU A 77 -9.64 7.89 -5.89
N LEU A 78 -9.38 6.59 -5.78
CA LEU A 78 -8.78 5.98 -4.61
C LEU A 78 -7.34 6.43 -4.40
N VAL A 79 -6.54 6.46 -5.47
CA VAL A 79 -5.16 6.99 -5.41
C VAL A 79 -5.16 8.46 -5.00
N ILE A 80 -6.11 9.27 -5.50
CA ILE A 80 -6.27 10.67 -5.08
C ILE A 80 -6.63 10.76 -3.58
N THR A 81 -7.53 9.90 -3.11
CA THR A 81 -7.94 9.85 -1.70
C THR A 81 -6.76 9.48 -0.80
N LEU A 82 -6.01 8.44 -1.15
CA LEU A 82 -4.81 8.03 -0.42
C LEU A 82 -3.74 9.13 -0.41
N LYS A 83 -3.51 9.81 -1.54
CA LYS A 83 -2.61 10.96 -1.60
C LYS A 83 -3.04 12.07 -0.64
N LYS A 84 -4.35 12.38 -0.55
CA LYS A 84 -4.85 13.37 0.40
C LYS A 84 -4.63 12.95 1.85
N ILE A 85 -4.87 11.68 2.18
CA ILE A 85 -4.64 11.12 3.52
C ILE A 85 -3.17 11.28 3.90
N PHE A 86 -2.26 10.77 3.07
CA PHE A 86 -0.82 10.83 3.38
C PHE A 86 -0.29 12.25 3.40
N ASN A 87 -0.75 13.13 2.51
CA ASN A 87 -0.39 14.55 2.55
C ASN A 87 -0.88 15.26 3.82
N GLY A 88 -1.98 14.79 4.43
CA GLY A 88 -2.46 15.28 5.72
C GLY A 88 -1.64 14.77 6.91
N VAL A 89 -1.00 13.61 6.78
CA VAL A 89 -0.10 13.04 7.79
C VAL A 89 1.28 13.69 7.71
N ASP A 90 1.90 13.65 6.53
CA ASP A 90 3.20 14.23 6.26
C ASP A 90 3.31 14.59 4.76
N PRO A 91 3.43 15.89 4.42
CA PRO A 91 3.53 16.35 3.03
C PRO A 91 4.76 15.84 2.26
N SER A 92 5.78 15.29 2.92
CA SER A 92 6.93 14.70 2.22
C SER A 92 6.62 13.35 1.58
N LEU A 93 5.56 12.67 2.04
CA LEU A 93 5.22 11.32 1.61
C LEU A 93 4.80 11.27 0.15
N LYS A 94 5.35 10.29 -0.58
CA LYS A 94 5.07 10.06 -2.00
C LYS A 94 4.42 8.70 -2.18
N LEU A 95 3.25 8.68 -2.82
CA LEU A 95 2.56 7.45 -3.17
C LEU A 95 3.04 6.94 -4.53
N ILE A 96 3.77 5.82 -4.55
CA ILE A 96 4.44 5.24 -5.72
C ILE A 96 3.78 3.93 -6.13
N LYS A 97 3.39 3.79 -7.39
CA LYS A 97 2.90 2.51 -7.91
C LYS A 97 4.08 1.55 -8.08
N GLY A 98 4.05 0.39 -7.43
CA GLY A 98 5.14 -0.57 -7.55
C GLY A 98 5.11 -1.68 -6.51
N LYS A 99 5.80 -2.78 -6.79
CA LYS A 99 5.91 -3.92 -5.87
C LYS A 99 7.17 -3.80 -5.03
N ILE A 100 7.07 -4.17 -3.75
CA ILE A 100 8.19 -4.09 -2.80
C ILE A 100 9.45 -4.86 -3.23
N ARG A 101 9.24 -5.90 -4.05
CA ARG A 101 10.30 -6.76 -4.58
C ARG A 101 11.35 -5.98 -5.38
N GLU A 102 10.96 -4.90 -6.05
CA GLU A 102 11.89 -4.07 -6.83
C GLU A 102 12.71 -3.12 -5.93
N ILE A 103 12.12 -2.62 -4.84
CA ILE A 103 12.77 -1.72 -3.87
C ILE A 103 13.84 -2.46 -3.07
N PHE A 104 13.54 -3.69 -2.65
CA PHE A 104 14.46 -4.50 -1.86
C PHE A 104 15.69 -4.94 -2.68
N LEU A 105 15.50 -5.18 -3.98
CA LEU A 105 16.59 -5.51 -4.91
C LEU A 105 17.52 -4.32 -5.14
N SER A 106 16.99 -3.09 -5.18
CA SER A 106 17.82 -1.87 -5.26
C SER A 106 18.53 -1.51 -3.96
N TYR A 107 17.94 -1.78 -2.79
CA TYR A 107 18.58 -1.47 -1.49
C TYR A 107 19.75 -2.42 -1.13
N SER A 108 19.74 -3.65 -1.65
CA SER A 108 20.76 -4.66 -1.36
C SER A 108 21.91 -4.69 -2.38
N SER A 109 21.98 -3.71 -3.29
CA SER A 109 23.00 -3.59 -4.34
C SER A 109 24.01 -2.49 -4.03
#